data_AF-A0A2M7A9I4-F1
#
_entry.id   AF-A0A2M7A9I4-F1
#
_cell.length_a   1.000
_cell.length_b   1.000
_cell.length_c   1.000
_cell.angle_alpha   90.00
_cell.angle_beta   90.00
_cell.angle_gamma   90.00
#
_symmetry.space_group_name_H-M   'P 1'
#
loop_
_entity.id
_entity.type
_entity.pdbx_description
1 polymer ?
#
loop_
_entity_poly.entity_id
_entity_poly.type
_entity_poly.pdbx_seq_one_letter_code
_entity_poly.pdbx_strand_id
1 'polypeptide(L)'
;MRGGKSRLKFQSEPFFMVRFCEACEQGVCPLCSMRDRLAWQRFDTLLWEGVTDPVVRNQIIAARGFCGRHARVLLRVAEKQAAAGGVAMIYEHLVRVLLEAVENHNAVLLPVKKSAKVLRRVAGMSPLTPNDQCIGCVAEKEAGPRDLTSLVRHLAEEATREESRQLFEKSGGLCLPHFEEAVRVARETQLIEYLRHVQVNQMTALHSDLAEFVRKLDYQVQDKSWGSERDSWRRAVEVCTGYRLE
;
A
#
# COMPACT_ATOMS: atom_id res chain seq x y z
N MET A 1 -31.14 -14.94 -23.36
CA MET A 1 -29.75 -15.34 -23.62
C MET A 1 -28.83 -14.58 -22.67
N ARG A 2 -28.36 -15.25 -21.60
CA ARG A 2 -27.46 -14.68 -20.58
C ARG A 2 -26.08 -15.29 -20.81
N GLY A 3 -25.15 -14.49 -21.34
CA GLY A 3 -23.79 -14.93 -21.69
C GLY A 3 -22.76 -14.47 -20.66
N GLY A 4 -22.07 -15.45 -20.06
CA GLY A 4 -20.62 -15.42 -19.86
C GLY A 4 -20.02 -14.50 -18.79
N LYS A 5 -20.09 -14.89 -17.52
CA LYS A 5 -19.12 -14.50 -16.48
C LYS A 5 -18.32 -15.72 -16.03
N SER A 6 -17.28 -16.14 -16.78
CA SER A 6 -16.36 -17.18 -16.29
C SER A 6 -15.04 -17.26 -17.09
N ARG A 7 -14.22 -16.21 -17.14
CA ARG A 7 -12.92 -16.31 -17.84
C ARG A 7 -11.68 -15.67 -17.19
N LEU A 8 -11.72 -15.26 -15.93
CA LEU A 8 -10.57 -14.59 -15.29
C LEU A 8 -10.04 -15.25 -14.00
N LYS A 9 -10.53 -16.43 -13.60
CA LYS A 9 -10.12 -17.05 -12.32
C LYS A 9 -8.84 -17.90 -12.38
N PHE A 10 -8.27 -18.18 -13.55
CA PHE A 10 -7.21 -19.21 -13.67
C PHE A 10 -5.83 -18.70 -14.12
N GLN A 11 -5.66 -17.40 -14.41
CA GLN A 11 -4.39 -16.86 -14.93
C GLN A 11 -3.55 -16.09 -13.88
N SER A 12 -4.03 -15.92 -12.65
CA SER A 12 -3.37 -15.07 -11.62
C SER A 12 -2.44 -15.79 -10.66
N GLU A 13 -2.45 -17.13 -10.63
CA GLU A 13 -1.76 -17.92 -9.60
C GLU A 13 -0.24 -18.05 -9.76
N PRO A 14 0.31 -18.31 -10.96
CA PRO A 14 1.76 -18.39 -11.15
C PRO A 14 2.47 -17.06 -10.83
N PHE A 15 1.80 -15.94 -11.10
CA PHE A 15 2.34 -14.60 -10.87
C PHE A 15 2.30 -14.19 -9.38
N PHE A 16 1.46 -14.83 -8.56
CA PHE A 16 1.49 -14.61 -7.12
C PHE A 16 2.77 -15.15 -6.50
N MET A 17 3.14 -16.41 -6.78
CA MET A 17 4.28 -17.04 -6.13
C MET A 17 5.61 -16.34 -6.44
N VAL A 18 5.80 -15.87 -7.68
CA VAL A 18 6.98 -15.08 -8.04
C VAL A 18 7.07 -13.79 -7.22
N ARG A 19 5.98 -13.01 -7.18
CA ARG A 19 5.93 -11.78 -6.38
C ARG A 19 6.07 -12.04 -4.89
N PHE A 20 5.51 -13.15 -4.41
CA PHE A 20 5.58 -13.54 -3.01
C PHE A 20 7.00 -13.89 -2.59
N CYS A 21 7.72 -14.67 -3.42
CA CYS A 21 9.13 -14.99 -3.21
C CYS A 21 9.98 -13.71 -3.11
N GLU A 22 9.89 -12.82 -4.11
CA GLU A 22 10.60 -11.54 -4.13
C GLU A 22 10.23 -10.63 -2.94
N ALA A 23 9.00 -10.74 -2.43
CA ALA A 23 8.54 -9.96 -1.28
C ALA A 23 9.06 -10.53 0.05
N CYS A 24 9.17 -11.85 0.17
CA CYS A 24 9.74 -12.51 1.36
C CYS A 24 11.22 -12.23 1.53
N GLU A 25 11.99 -12.12 0.44
CA GLU A 25 13.42 -11.80 0.47
C GLU A 25 13.74 -10.41 1.04
N GLN A 26 12.76 -9.50 1.07
CA GLN A 26 12.94 -8.15 1.62
C GLN A 26 12.95 -8.12 3.16
N GLY A 27 12.66 -9.23 3.84
CA GLY A 27 12.66 -9.28 5.31
C GLY A 27 11.57 -8.43 5.98
N VAL A 28 10.55 -8.01 5.22
CA VAL A 28 9.39 -7.22 5.69
C VAL A 28 8.11 -8.00 5.48
N CYS A 29 6.97 -7.39 5.80
CA CYS A 29 5.67 -7.98 5.48
C CYS A 29 5.50 -8.15 3.96
N PRO A 30 5.33 -9.40 3.45
CA PRO A 30 5.28 -9.64 2.02
C PRO A 30 4.03 -9.02 1.37
N LEU A 31 2.91 -8.96 2.09
CA LEU A 31 1.68 -8.31 1.61
C LEU A 31 1.83 -6.78 1.51
N CYS A 32 2.48 -6.13 2.49
CA CYS A 32 2.82 -4.71 2.38
C CYS A 32 3.78 -4.44 1.22
N SER A 33 4.81 -5.26 1.06
CA SER A 33 5.78 -5.14 -0.02
C SER A 33 5.13 -5.25 -1.41
N MET A 34 4.29 -6.27 -1.61
CA MET A 34 3.57 -6.43 -2.88
C MET A 34 2.61 -5.26 -3.17
N ARG A 35 1.92 -4.73 -2.14
CA ARG A 35 1.03 -3.55 -2.28
C ARG A 35 1.82 -2.29 -2.66
N ASP A 36 2.96 -2.05 -2.02
CA ASP A 36 3.81 -0.92 -2.34
C ASP A 36 4.39 -1.01 -3.75
N ARG A 37 4.78 -2.21 -4.20
CA ARG A 37 5.24 -2.42 -5.58
C ARG A 37 4.14 -2.12 -6.60
N LEU A 38 2.90 -2.47 -6.30
CA LEU A 38 1.76 -2.11 -7.16
C LEU A 38 1.57 -0.60 -7.24
N ALA A 39 1.64 0.10 -6.09
CA ALA A 39 1.57 1.56 -6.06
C ALA A 39 2.72 2.20 -6.85
N TRP A 40 3.94 1.67 -6.69
CA TRP A 40 5.11 2.10 -7.45
C TRP A 40 4.89 1.97 -8.96
N GLN A 41 4.53 0.78 -9.44
CA GLN A 41 4.26 0.52 -10.86
C GLN A 41 3.15 1.43 -11.40
N ARG A 42 2.09 1.64 -10.62
CA ARG A 42 0.99 2.52 -11.02
C ARG A 42 1.46 3.96 -11.21
N PHE A 43 2.32 4.47 -10.33
CA PHE A 43 2.83 5.84 -10.42
C PHE A 43 3.94 6.00 -11.44
N ASP A 44 4.74 4.97 -11.67
CA ASP A 44 5.69 4.90 -12.78
C ASP A 44 4.97 5.08 -14.12
N THR A 45 3.96 4.23 -14.40
CA THR A 45 3.13 4.36 -15.60
C THR A 45 2.41 5.70 -15.67
N LEU A 46 1.91 6.21 -14.54
CA LEU A 46 1.28 7.53 -14.49
C LEU A 46 2.24 8.64 -14.93
N LEU A 47 3.45 8.67 -14.38
CA LEU A 47 4.42 9.73 -14.64
C LEU A 47 5.03 9.63 -16.06
N TRP A 48 5.07 8.44 -16.63
CA TRP A 48 5.55 8.21 -17.99
C TRP A 48 4.50 8.50 -19.06
N GLU A 49 3.29 7.95 -18.93
CA GLU A 49 2.26 7.96 -19.98
C GLU A 49 0.97 8.67 -19.58
N GLY A 50 0.67 8.71 -18.28
CA GLY A 50 -0.63 9.17 -17.76
C GLY A 50 -0.72 10.64 -17.39
N VAL A 51 0.39 11.40 -17.42
CA VAL A 51 0.42 12.79 -16.94
C VAL A 51 -0.54 13.69 -17.69
N THR A 52 -0.69 13.48 -19.01
CA THR A 52 -1.53 14.31 -19.89
C THR A 52 -2.91 13.72 -20.15
N ASP A 53 -3.19 12.50 -19.68
CA ASP A 53 -4.46 11.82 -19.89
C ASP A 53 -5.62 12.57 -19.18
N PRO A 54 -6.65 13.03 -19.91
CA PRO A 54 -7.75 13.80 -19.32
C PRO A 54 -8.59 13.01 -18.30
N VAL A 55 -8.77 11.70 -18.49
CA VAL A 55 -9.54 10.84 -17.58
C VAL A 55 -8.80 10.72 -16.25
N VAL A 56 -7.51 10.43 -16.29
CA VAL A 56 -6.66 10.29 -15.11
C VAL A 56 -6.54 11.63 -14.37
N ARG A 57 -6.37 12.73 -15.09
CA ARG A 57 -6.34 14.08 -14.48
C ARG A 57 -7.63 14.41 -13.73
N ASN A 58 -8.77 14.10 -14.32
CA ASN A 58 -10.06 14.32 -13.65
C ASN A 58 -10.24 13.47 -12.39
N GLN A 59 -9.72 12.22 -12.40
CA GLN A 59 -9.71 11.37 -11.20
C GLN A 59 -8.85 11.97 -10.08
N ILE A 60 -7.63 12.43 -10.42
CA ILE A 60 -6.73 13.06 -9.45
C ILE A 60 -7.35 14.35 -8.88
N ILE A 61 -7.98 15.16 -9.72
CA ILE A 61 -8.70 16.36 -9.27
C ILE A 61 -9.83 15.98 -8.32
N ALA A 62 -10.69 15.01 -8.68
CA ALA A 62 -11.80 14.56 -7.84
C ALA A 62 -11.32 14.04 -6.47
N ALA A 63 -10.19 13.34 -6.45
CA ALA A 63 -9.53 12.86 -5.23
C ALA A 63 -8.73 13.92 -4.46
N ARG A 64 -8.60 15.14 -5.01
CA ARG A 64 -7.78 16.24 -4.47
C ARG A 64 -6.30 15.88 -4.34
N GLY A 65 -5.80 15.16 -5.34
CA GLY A 65 -4.44 14.65 -5.35
C GLY A 65 -4.36 13.21 -4.84
N PHE A 66 -3.33 12.94 -4.05
CA PHE A 66 -3.03 11.62 -3.51
C PHE A 66 -3.15 11.67 -1.99
N CYS A 67 -3.50 10.55 -1.36
CA CYS A 67 -3.47 10.47 0.11
C CYS A 67 -2.02 10.64 0.61
N GLY A 68 -1.83 11.04 1.87
CA GLY A 68 -0.48 11.31 2.40
C GLY A 68 0.51 10.15 2.23
N ARG A 69 0.04 8.90 2.28
CA ARG A 69 0.86 7.72 1.97
C ARG A 69 1.26 7.68 0.49
N HIS A 70 0.30 7.71 -0.43
CA HIS A 70 0.56 7.61 -1.86
C HIS A 70 1.27 8.82 -2.45
N ALA A 71 1.10 10.00 -1.87
CA ALA A 71 1.86 11.19 -2.24
C ALA A 71 3.37 10.97 -2.00
N ARG A 72 3.76 10.35 -0.88
CA ARG A 72 5.17 10.03 -0.61
C ARG A 72 5.73 9.00 -1.59
N VAL A 73 4.95 7.96 -1.93
CA VAL A 73 5.35 6.99 -2.96
C VAL A 73 5.54 7.69 -4.31
N LEU A 74 4.60 8.54 -4.72
CA LEU A 74 4.69 9.31 -5.96
C LEU A 74 5.96 10.16 -6.03
N LEU A 75 6.30 10.88 -4.95
CA LEU A 75 7.50 11.71 -4.90
C LEU A 75 8.77 10.87 -5.04
N ARG A 76 8.86 9.71 -4.37
CA ARG A 76 10.01 8.81 -4.51
C ARG A 76 10.15 8.25 -5.92
N VAL A 77 9.04 7.90 -6.56
CA VAL A 77 9.03 7.45 -7.96
C VAL A 77 9.56 8.58 -8.86
N ALA A 78 9.06 9.80 -8.67
CA ALA A 78 9.47 10.96 -9.43
C ALA A 78 10.96 11.29 -9.26
N GLU A 79 11.48 11.25 -8.03
CA GLU A 79 12.91 11.44 -7.73
C GLU A 79 13.76 10.37 -8.42
N LYS A 80 13.39 9.09 -8.28
CA LYS A 80 14.14 7.98 -8.87
C LYS A 80 14.18 8.03 -10.40
N GLN A 81 13.15 8.58 -11.03
CA GLN A 81 13.00 8.64 -12.48
C GLN A 81 13.37 10.00 -13.09
N ALA A 82 13.80 10.97 -12.27
CA ALA A 82 13.91 12.37 -12.67
C ALA A 82 12.63 12.93 -13.33
N ALA A 83 11.46 12.43 -12.92
CA ALA A 83 10.14 12.75 -13.48
C ALA A 83 9.41 13.87 -12.70
N ALA A 84 10.15 14.77 -12.07
CA ALA A 84 9.61 15.89 -11.30
C ALA A 84 8.65 16.76 -12.13
N GLY A 85 8.88 16.88 -13.44
CA GLY A 85 7.99 17.60 -14.36
C GLY A 85 6.58 17.02 -14.42
N GLY A 86 6.43 15.69 -14.38
CA GLY A 86 5.12 15.04 -14.39
C GLY A 86 4.31 15.35 -13.14
N VAL A 87 4.97 15.32 -11.98
CA VAL A 87 4.37 15.73 -10.69
C VAL A 87 3.99 17.21 -10.74
N ALA A 88 4.89 18.08 -11.20
CA ALA A 88 4.63 19.51 -11.30
C ALA A 88 3.43 19.82 -12.20
N MET A 89 3.30 19.16 -13.35
CA MET A 89 2.16 19.34 -14.26
C MET A 89 0.83 18.89 -13.65
N ILE A 90 0.82 17.81 -12.87
CA ILE A 90 -0.39 17.34 -12.18
C ILE A 90 -0.78 18.33 -11.08
N TYR A 91 0.19 18.74 -10.25
CA TYR A 91 -0.07 19.60 -9.11
C TYR A 91 -0.30 21.07 -9.49
N GLU A 92 0.29 21.58 -10.58
CA GLU A 92 -0.05 22.90 -11.12
C GLU A 92 -1.54 22.98 -11.44
N HIS A 93 -2.06 22.00 -12.19
CA HIS A 93 -3.48 21.97 -12.54
C HIS A 93 -4.36 21.81 -11.29
N LEU A 94 -3.99 20.92 -10.38
CA LEU A 94 -4.73 20.72 -9.13
C LEU A 94 -4.75 21.98 -8.27
N VAL A 95 -3.61 22.64 -8.07
CA VAL A 95 -3.50 23.86 -7.25
C VAL A 95 -4.28 24.99 -7.90
N ARG A 96 -4.24 25.16 -9.22
CA ARG A 96 -5.06 26.14 -9.94
C ARG A 96 -6.56 25.93 -9.68
N VAL A 97 -7.02 24.68 -9.80
CA VAL A 97 -8.42 24.30 -9.52
C VAL A 97 -8.77 24.56 -8.05
N LEU A 98 -7.87 24.26 -7.11
CA LEU A 98 -8.11 24.50 -5.69
C LEU A 98 -8.08 25.97 -5.32
N LEU A 99 -7.24 26.77 -5.97
CA LEU A 99 -7.16 28.21 -5.77
C LEU A 99 -8.51 28.86 -6.09
N GLU A 100 -9.09 28.53 -7.24
CA GLU A 100 -10.43 29.00 -7.63
C GLU A 100 -11.50 28.61 -6.60
N ALA A 101 -11.39 27.42 -5.99
CA ALA A 101 -12.30 26.96 -4.94
C ALA A 101 -12.11 27.68 -3.59
N VAL A 102 -10.87 28.02 -3.23
CA VAL A 102 -10.56 28.76 -2.00
C VAL A 102 -11.04 30.20 -2.14
N GLU A 103 -10.74 30.86 -3.26
CA GLU A 103 -11.18 32.22 -3.56
C GLU A 103 -12.71 32.32 -3.57
N ASN A 104 -13.38 31.29 -4.09
CA ASN A 104 -14.83 31.22 -4.19
C ASN A 104 -15.35 30.15 -3.22
N HIS A 105 -15.21 30.36 -1.91
CA HIS A 105 -15.55 29.44 -0.79
C HIS A 105 -16.90 28.67 -0.87
N ASN A 106 -17.79 29.01 -1.81
CA ASN A 106 -19.09 28.38 -2.09
C ASN A 106 -19.23 27.80 -3.53
N ALA A 107 -18.20 27.84 -4.38
CA ALA A 107 -18.26 27.39 -5.76
C ALA A 107 -17.93 25.90 -5.86
N VAL A 108 -18.89 25.12 -6.38
CA VAL A 108 -18.69 23.70 -6.67
C VAL A 108 -17.70 23.59 -7.83
N LEU A 109 -16.56 22.93 -7.60
CA LEU A 109 -15.61 22.56 -8.65
C LEU A 109 -16.25 21.52 -9.57
N LEU A 110 -16.89 21.99 -10.63
CA LEU A 110 -17.48 21.15 -11.67
C LEU A 110 -16.57 21.13 -12.90
N PRO A 111 -16.25 19.95 -13.46
CA PRO A 111 -15.74 19.88 -14.82
C PRO A 111 -16.90 20.29 -15.76
N VAL A 112 -16.71 21.44 -16.41
CA VAL A 112 -17.40 22.02 -17.57
C VAL A 112 -18.78 21.42 -17.93
N LYS A 113 -19.81 22.29 -17.88
CA LYS A 113 -21.17 22.18 -18.48
C LYS A 113 -21.96 20.90 -18.15
N LYS A 114 -22.58 20.82 -16.96
CA LYS A 114 -23.73 19.91 -16.72
C LYS A 114 -24.88 20.58 -15.95
N SER A 115 -26.08 20.01 -16.14
CA SER A 115 -27.40 20.56 -15.83
C SER A 115 -27.70 20.75 -14.33
N ALA A 116 -28.65 21.64 -14.02
CA ALA A 116 -29.10 22.04 -12.68
C ALA A 116 -29.48 20.88 -11.73
N LYS A 117 -29.77 19.69 -12.27
CA LYS A 117 -30.08 18.47 -11.49
C LYS A 117 -28.84 17.88 -10.79
N VAL A 118 -27.64 18.12 -11.34
CA VAL A 118 -26.35 17.73 -10.74
C VAL A 118 -25.95 18.70 -9.63
N LEU A 119 -26.18 20.00 -9.82
CA LEU A 119 -25.91 21.05 -8.82
C LEU A 119 -26.54 20.72 -7.46
N ARG A 120 -27.74 20.11 -7.46
CA ARG A 120 -28.47 19.72 -6.25
C ARG A 120 -27.90 18.50 -5.52
N ARG A 121 -27.11 17.65 -6.18
CA ARG A 121 -26.42 16.49 -5.57
C ARG A 121 -25.09 16.86 -4.90
N VAL A 122 -24.47 17.94 -5.35
CA VAL A 122 -23.18 18.47 -4.84
C VAL A 122 -23.38 19.58 -3.81
N ALA A 123 -24.62 20.02 -3.59
CA ALA A 123 -24.97 20.98 -2.54
C ALA A 123 -24.59 20.41 -1.17
N GLY A 124 -23.52 20.95 -0.56
CA GLY A 124 -22.98 20.51 0.73
C GLY A 124 -21.64 19.77 0.65
N MET A 125 -21.14 19.43 -0.54
CA MET A 125 -19.78 18.92 -0.70
C MET A 125 -18.81 20.08 -0.76
N SER A 126 -17.84 20.12 0.16
CA SER A 126 -16.81 21.15 0.13
C SER A 126 -15.94 20.96 -1.12
N PRO A 127 -15.69 22.03 -1.90
CA PRO A 127 -14.78 21.93 -3.03
C PRO A 127 -13.35 21.67 -2.56
N LEU A 128 -13.03 21.81 -1.27
CA LEU A 128 -11.69 21.57 -0.72
C LEU A 128 -11.51 20.15 -0.19
N THR A 129 -12.60 19.39 0.02
CA THR A 129 -12.53 18.01 0.48
C THR A 129 -12.50 17.02 -0.69
N PRO A 130 -11.81 15.87 -0.55
CA PRO A 130 -11.85 14.81 -1.54
C PRO A 130 -13.27 14.30 -1.78
N ASN A 131 -13.67 14.23 -3.05
CA ASN A 131 -14.95 13.65 -3.47
C ASN A 131 -14.80 12.21 -3.98
N ASP A 132 -13.56 11.73 -4.12
CA ASP A 132 -13.22 10.39 -4.57
C ASP A 132 -11.96 9.88 -3.84
N GLN A 133 -11.65 8.60 -3.98
CA GLN A 133 -10.47 7.96 -3.40
C GLN A 133 -9.22 8.22 -4.25
N CYS A 134 -8.06 8.30 -3.60
CA CYS A 134 -6.76 8.33 -4.26
C CYS A 134 -6.61 7.15 -5.22
N ILE A 135 -6.13 7.40 -6.45
CA ILE A 135 -5.97 6.35 -7.47
C ILE A 135 -5.02 5.22 -7.03
N GLY A 136 -4.05 5.50 -6.15
CA GLY A 136 -3.20 4.49 -5.53
C GLY A 136 -3.98 3.60 -4.56
N CYS A 137 -4.87 4.19 -3.75
CA CYS A 137 -5.73 3.44 -2.83
C CYS A 137 -6.70 2.54 -3.58
N VAL A 138 -7.24 3.02 -4.70
CA VAL A 138 -8.13 2.23 -5.57
C VAL A 138 -7.38 1.02 -6.12
N ALA A 139 -6.19 1.22 -6.69
CA ALA A 139 -5.37 0.14 -7.23
C ALA A 139 -5.03 -0.93 -6.17
N GLU A 140 -4.63 -0.50 -4.97
CA GLU A 140 -4.34 -1.42 -3.86
C GLU A 140 -5.58 -2.17 -3.38
N LYS A 141 -6.75 -1.53 -3.34
CA LYS A 141 -8.00 -2.17 -2.92
C LYS A 141 -8.47 -3.24 -3.91
N GLU A 142 -8.23 -3.03 -5.21
CA GLU A 142 -8.57 -3.99 -6.26
C GLU A 142 -7.66 -5.24 -6.23
N ALA A 143 -6.41 -5.09 -5.79
CA ALA A 143 -5.44 -6.19 -5.69
C ALA A 143 -5.40 -6.88 -4.31
N GLY A 144 -5.57 -6.11 -3.23
CA GLY A 144 -5.31 -6.54 -1.85
C GLY A 144 -6.03 -7.81 -1.38
N PRO A 145 -7.35 -7.96 -1.58
CA PRO A 145 -8.08 -9.16 -1.17
C PRO A 145 -7.61 -10.44 -1.89
N ARG A 146 -7.10 -10.30 -3.12
CA ARG A 146 -6.58 -11.44 -3.91
C ARG A 146 -5.27 -11.94 -3.32
N ASP A 147 -4.33 -11.04 -3.05
CA ASP A 147 -3.01 -11.43 -2.53
C ASP A 147 -3.09 -12.07 -1.13
N LEU A 148 -3.95 -11.57 -0.24
CA LEU A 148 -4.17 -12.20 1.06
C LEU A 148 -4.79 -13.60 0.94
N THR A 149 -5.83 -13.73 0.12
CA THR A 149 -6.50 -15.03 -0.09
C THR A 149 -5.54 -16.04 -0.71
N SER A 150 -4.72 -15.62 -1.68
CA SER A 150 -3.70 -16.46 -2.29
C SER A 150 -2.63 -16.87 -1.28
N LEU A 151 -2.16 -15.96 -0.41
CA LEU A 151 -1.23 -16.30 0.67
C LEU A 151 -1.79 -17.39 1.59
N VAL A 152 -2.99 -17.18 2.15
CA VAL A 152 -3.62 -18.13 3.08
C VAL A 152 -3.79 -19.50 2.41
N ARG A 153 -4.22 -19.52 1.15
CA ARG A 153 -4.40 -20.75 0.38
C ARG A 153 -3.06 -21.48 0.15
N HIS A 154 -2.01 -20.80 -0.32
CA HIS A 154 -0.70 -21.41 -0.56
C HIS A 154 -0.02 -21.92 0.71
N LEU A 155 -0.26 -21.28 1.87
CA LEU A 155 0.24 -21.77 3.16
C LEU A 155 -0.54 -22.99 3.71
N ALA A 156 -1.74 -23.24 3.18
CA ALA A 156 -2.62 -24.34 3.58
C ALA A 156 -2.53 -25.54 2.63
N GLU A 157 -2.49 -25.32 1.33
CA GLU A 157 -2.57 -26.36 0.29
C GLU A 157 -1.36 -27.30 0.35
N GLU A 158 -1.60 -28.60 0.50
CA GLU A 158 -0.56 -29.62 0.67
C GLU A 158 0.52 -29.57 -0.43
N ALA A 159 0.11 -29.32 -1.68
CA ALA A 159 1.01 -29.27 -2.84
C ALA A 159 2.02 -28.11 -2.80
N THR A 160 1.70 -26.99 -2.15
CA THR A 160 2.55 -25.77 -2.12
C THR A 160 2.99 -25.38 -0.71
N ARG A 161 2.47 -26.07 0.32
CA ARG A 161 2.65 -25.76 1.73
C ARG A 161 4.13 -25.64 2.11
N GLU A 162 4.92 -26.65 1.79
CA GLU A 162 6.32 -26.70 2.24
C GLU A 162 7.14 -25.54 1.68
N GLU A 163 7.11 -25.36 0.35
CA GLU A 163 7.79 -24.26 -0.32
C GLU A 163 7.31 -22.89 0.18
N SER A 164 5.99 -22.70 0.28
CA SER A 164 5.40 -21.42 0.69
C SER A 164 5.75 -21.06 2.13
N ARG A 165 5.78 -22.05 3.04
CA ARG A 165 6.16 -21.86 4.44
C ARG A 165 7.64 -21.53 4.60
N GLN A 166 8.51 -22.24 3.87
CA GLN A 166 9.95 -21.93 3.86
C GLN A 166 10.24 -20.51 3.36
N LEU A 167 9.50 -20.05 2.34
CA LEU A 167 9.60 -18.66 1.87
C LEU A 167 9.07 -17.68 2.92
N PHE A 168 7.90 -17.97 3.49
CA PHE A 168 7.26 -17.09 4.46
C PHE A 168 8.08 -16.91 5.74
N GLU A 169 8.75 -17.96 6.21
CA GLU A 169 9.61 -17.92 7.40
C GLU A 169 10.85 -17.03 7.23
N LYS A 170 11.30 -16.83 5.98
CA LYS A 170 12.40 -15.89 5.66
C LYS A 170 11.93 -14.42 5.63
N SER A 171 10.62 -14.18 5.55
CA SER A 171 10.06 -12.83 5.56
C SER A 171 10.07 -12.22 6.97
N GLY A 172 9.72 -10.94 7.09
CA GLY A 172 9.53 -10.28 8.39
C GLY A 172 8.24 -10.66 9.12
N GLY A 173 7.55 -11.73 8.70
CA GLY A 173 6.20 -12.05 9.16
C GLY A 173 5.15 -11.12 8.54
N LEU A 174 3.99 -10.98 9.18
CA LEU A 174 2.96 -10.02 8.74
C LEU A 174 2.98 -8.77 9.61
N CYS A 175 2.64 -7.61 9.03
CA CYS A 175 2.26 -6.46 9.85
C CYS A 175 0.97 -6.81 10.62
N LEU A 176 0.74 -6.20 11.79
CA LEU A 176 -0.41 -6.50 12.64
C LEU A 176 -1.75 -6.41 11.89
N PRO A 177 -2.01 -5.39 11.04
CA PRO A 177 -3.21 -5.36 10.22
C PRO A 177 -3.38 -6.59 9.31
N HIS A 178 -2.31 -7.03 8.63
CA HIS A 178 -2.36 -8.20 7.76
C HIS A 178 -2.39 -9.52 8.52
N PHE A 179 -1.74 -9.60 9.68
CA PHE A 179 -1.81 -10.76 10.55
C PHE A 179 -3.25 -10.99 11.01
N GLU A 180 -3.93 -9.93 11.47
CA GLU A 180 -5.33 -9.99 11.88
C GLU A 180 -6.25 -10.40 10.71
N GLU A 181 -6.03 -9.81 9.52
CA GLU A 181 -6.78 -10.17 8.31
C GLU A 181 -6.55 -11.63 7.90
N ALA A 182 -5.30 -12.11 7.96
CA ALA A 182 -4.93 -13.49 7.64
C ALA A 182 -5.56 -14.49 8.60
N VAL A 183 -5.52 -14.23 9.91
CA VAL A 183 -6.16 -15.09 10.93
C VAL A 183 -7.67 -15.15 10.73
N ARG A 184 -8.30 -14.03 10.32
CA ARG A 184 -9.75 -13.97 10.06
C ARG A 184 -10.16 -14.76 8.81
N VAL A 185 -9.30 -14.77 7.79
CA VAL A 185 -9.54 -15.48 6.53
C VAL A 185 -9.19 -16.97 6.65
N ALA A 186 -8.18 -17.30 7.45
CA ALA A 186 -7.80 -18.67 7.75
C ALA A 186 -8.94 -19.40 8.47
N ARG A 187 -9.33 -20.56 7.94
CA ARG A 187 -10.42 -21.38 8.52
C ARG A 187 -9.91 -22.54 9.36
N GLU A 188 -8.66 -22.96 9.12
CA GLU A 188 -8.07 -24.14 9.72
C GLU A 188 -7.23 -23.76 10.95
N THR A 189 -7.49 -24.42 12.08
CA THR A 189 -6.77 -24.18 13.34
C THR A 189 -5.26 -24.35 13.19
N GLN A 190 -4.82 -25.38 12.44
CA GLN A 190 -3.39 -25.63 12.20
C GLN A 190 -2.70 -24.49 11.45
N LEU A 191 -3.40 -23.85 10.50
CA LEU A 191 -2.85 -22.70 9.78
C LEU A 191 -2.77 -21.46 10.68
N ILE A 192 -3.78 -21.25 11.53
CA ILE A 192 -3.79 -20.14 12.49
C ILE A 192 -2.64 -20.31 13.50
N GLU A 193 -2.41 -21.52 14.00
CA GLU A 193 -1.30 -21.85 14.90
C GLU A 193 0.05 -21.64 14.21
N TYR A 194 0.18 -22.06 12.95
CA TYR A 194 1.37 -21.81 12.15
C TYR A 194 1.66 -20.30 11.98
N LEU A 195 0.66 -19.51 11.54
CA LEU A 195 0.79 -18.06 11.38
C LEU A 195 1.20 -17.40 12.70
N ARG A 196 0.58 -17.81 13.82
CA ARG A 196 0.91 -17.32 15.16
C ARG A 196 2.36 -17.64 15.53
N HIS A 197 2.81 -18.87 15.28
CA HIS A 197 4.17 -19.29 15.59
C HIS A 197 5.21 -18.44 14.84
N VAL A 198 5.04 -18.27 13.53
CA VAL A 198 5.93 -17.40 12.73
C VAL A 198 5.90 -15.96 13.27
N GLN A 199 4.71 -15.41 13.55
CA GLN A 199 4.57 -14.04 14.05
C GLN A 199 5.23 -13.84 15.41
N VAL A 200 5.09 -14.79 16.34
CA VAL A 200 5.72 -14.73 17.67
C VAL A 200 7.24 -14.73 17.55
N ASN A 201 7.80 -15.58 16.69
CA ASN A 201 9.25 -15.63 16.48
C ASN A 201 9.78 -14.29 15.96
N GLN A 202 9.12 -13.71 14.95
CA GLN A 202 9.55 -12.43 14.37
C GLN A 202 9.41 -11.25 15.36
N MET A 203 8.31 -11.20 16.12
CA MET A 203 8.11 -10.15 17.12
C MET A 203 9.07 -10.29 18.31
N THR A 204 9.47 -11.51 18.68
CA THR A 204 10.45 -11.75 19.74
C THR A 204 11.83 -11.24 19.33
N ALA A 205 12.26 -11.52 18.10
CA ALA A 205 13.51 -10.99 17.56
C ALA A 205 13.49 -9.45 17.52
N LEU A 206 12.41 -8.86 17.00
CA LEU A 206 12.24 -7.40 16.98
C LEU A 206 12.23 -6.77 18.37
N HIS A 207 11.60 -7.41 19.35
CA HIS A 207 11.62 -6.95 20.73
C HIS A 207 13.04 -6.97 21.32
N SER A 208 13.82 -8.02 21.06
CA SER A 208 15.22 -8.08 21.49
C SER A 208 16.06 -6.96 20.88
N ASP A 209 15.90 -6.71 19.58
CA ASP A 209 16.55 -5.61 18.89
C ASP A 209 16.15 -4.24 19.51
N LEU A 210 14.86 -4.00 19.74
CA LEU A 210 14.38 -2.76 20.37
C LEU A 210 14.93 -2.59 21.79
N ALA A 211 14.97 -3.65 22.58
CA ALA A 211 15.51 -3.62 23.94
C ALA A 211 16.99 -3.24 23.93
N GLU A 212 17.76 -3.79 23.00
CA GLU A 212 19.17 -3.46 22.80
C GLU A 212 19.36 -2.01 22.32
N PHE A 213 18.51 -1.55 21.39
CA PHE A 213 18.50 -0.15 20.95
C PHE A 213 18.27 0.81 22.13
N VAL A 214 17.25 0.55 22.95
CA VAL A 214 16.93 1.35 24.14
C VAL A 214 18.06 1.30 25.16
N ARG A 215 18.65 0.12 25.41
CA ARG A 215 19.80 -0.04 26.32
C ARG A 215 20.98 0.84 25.89
N LYS A 216 21.28 0.90 24.59
CA LYS A 216 22.38 1.70 24.02
C LYS A 216 22.14 3.22 24.00
N LEU A 217 20.92 3.67 24.24
CA LEU A 217 20.64 5.10 24.45
C LEU A 217 21.15 5.60 25.80
N ASP A 218 21.40 4.72 26.77
CA ASP A 218 21.97 5.10 28.05
C ASP A 218 23.39 5.67 27.84
N TYR A 219 23.58 6.91 28.31
CA TYR A 219 24.84 7.65 28.16
C TYR A 219 26.04 6.96 28.82
N GLN A 220 25.79 6.05 29.77
CA GLN A 220 26.83 5.29 30.47
C GLN A 220 27.37 4.10 29.65
N VAL A 221 26.70 3.71 28.57
CA VAL A 221 27.15 2.61 27.70
C VAL A 221 28.29 3.09 26.81
N GLN A 222 29.48 2.55 27.05
CA GLN A 222 30.70 2.88 26.29
C GLN A 222 30.73 2.24 24.90
N ASP A 223 30.15 1.05 24.73
CA ASP A 223 30.06 0.36 23.44
C ASP A 223 28.78 0.75 22.69
N LYS A 224 28.96 1.60 21.67
CA LYS A 224 27.91 2.06 20.76
C LYS A 224 28.03 1.43 19.38
N SER A 225 28.66 0.26 19.28
CA SER A 225 28.63 -0.50 18.02
C SER A 225 27.19 -0.92 17.73
N TRP A 226 26.66 -0.43 16.60
CA TRP A 226 25.29 -0.69 16.19
C TRP A 226 25.22 -1.93 15.30
N GLY A 227 24.34 -2.87 15.63
CA GLY A 227 23.98 -4.05 14.84
C GLY A 227 22.59 -3.92 14.20
N SER A 228 21.83 -5.03 14.19
CA SER A 228 20.44 -5.10 13.69
C SER A 228 19.47 -4.19 14.44
N GLU A 229 19.81 -3.79 15.67
CA GLU A 229 18.97 -2.93 16.49
C GLU A 229 18.84 -1.50 15.95
N ARG A 230 19.75 -1.05 15.07
CA ARG A 230 19.84 0.33 14.60
C ARG A 230 18.56 0.86 13.97
N ASP A 231 17.85 0.00 13.24
CA ASP A 231 16.60 0.32 12.54
C ASP A 231 15.35 -0.28 13.21
N SER A 232 15.52 -0.92 14.37
CA SER A 232 14.45 -1.67 15.06
C SER A 232 13.21 -0.83 15.35
N TRP A 233 13.39 0.46 15.68
CA TRP A 233 12.30 1.41 15.89
C TRP A 233 11.49 1.68 14.61
N ARG A 234 12.13 1.66 13.43
CA ARG A 234 11.42 1.76 12.14
C ARG A 234 10.66 0.48 11.88
N ARG A 235 11.31 -0.68 11.96
CA ARG A 235 10.67 -2.00 11.80
C ARG A 235 9.47 -2.17 12.71
N ALA A 236 9.55 -1.67 13.96
CA ALA A 236 8.42 -1.66 14.90
C ALA A 236 7.23 -0.84 14.41
N VAL A 237 7.46 0.36 13.88
CA VAL A 237 6.39 1.17 13.28
C VAL A 237 5.78 0.44 12.08
N GLU A 238 6.59 -0.16 11.22
CA GLU A 238 6.12 -0.87 10.03
C GLU A 238 5.27 -2.10 10.39
N VAL A 239 5.73 -2.91 11.35
CA VAL A 239 4.97 -4.07 11.85
C VAL A 239 3.65 -3.61 12.47
N CYS A 240 3.64 -2.57 13.30
CA CYS A 240 2.43 -2.12 13.99
C CYS A 240 1.39 -1.49 13.06
N THR A 241 1.83 -0.74 12.04
CA THR A 241 0.94 0.10 11.23
C THR A 241 0.68 -0.45 9.82
N GLY A 242 1.54 -1.36 9.34
CA GLY A 242 1.59 -1.76 7.94
C GLY A 242 2.07 -0.66 6.99
N TYR A 243 2.49 0.50 7.53
CA TYR A 243 3.03 1.62 6.77
C TYR A 243 4.54 1.46 6.60
N ARG A 244 5.03 1.32 5.36
CA ARG A 244 6.47 1.26 5.08
C ARG A 244 7.09 2.65 4.99
N LEU A 245 8.21 2.83 5.69
CA LEU A 245 8.90 4.12 5.81
C LEU A 245 9.90 4.36 4.68
N GLU A 246 10.26 3.31 3.93
CA GLU A 246 11.24 3.31 2.83
C GLU A 246 10.64 3.72 1.49
#